data_AF-A0A0K8TK12-F1
#
_entry.id   AF-A0A0K8TK12-F1
#
_cell.length_a   1.000
_cell.length_b   1.000
_cell.length_c   1.000
_cell.angle_alpha   90.00
_cell.angle_beta   90.00
_cell.angle_gamma   90.00
#
_symmetry.space_group_name_H-M   'P 1'
#
loop_
_entity.id
_entity.type
_entity.pdbx_description
1 polymer ?
#
loop_
_entity_poly.entity_id
_entity_poly.type
_entity_poly.pdbx_seq_one_letter_code
_entity_poly.pdbx_strand_id
1 'polypeptide(L)'
;GSSPTKSQFHVFEVTRQLPRFSMYDIASPSNRSIPDSFVTFKVNEPASRMEQWQSQNFLVNPTVDREGSSKANWSVVLVSLRDGSSLQMKLEGSIMTVATPHMSVAADIVQSLGHYFNLTSLQSLAEFPTVFNSLREHLSKIEELQQNSAKITATIADTANLVRGLIVQAEDSRLLMVMKDLRECYSQLQQVNSELLRSYALRSANHNEILTTLRNINNIIQQAARLRVGRNKNEIAQQCRLAVANSNVNALIKIIKTGEV
;
A
#
# COMPACT_ATOMS: atom_id res chain seq x y z
N GLY A 1 -10.65 53.90 -1.30
CA GLY A 1 -9.45 54.73 -1.18
C GLY A 1 -8.55 54.15 -0.11
N SER A 2 -7.34 53.73 -0.47
CA SER A 2 -6.32 53.32 0.49
C SER A 2 -5.68 54.56 1.11
N SER A 3 -5.65 54.63 2.44
CA SER A 3 -4.89 55.63 3.16
C SER A 3 -3.60 54.99 3.68
N PRO A 4 -2.42 55.60 3.53
CA PRO A 4 -1.12 54.94 3.69
C PRO A 4 -0.64 54.83 5.17
N THR A 5 -1.53 54.90 6.16
CA THR A 5 -1.14 55.03 7.58
C THR A 5 -2.12 54.35 8.56
N LYS A 6 -2.55 53.10 8.32
CA LYS A 6 -3.26 52.33 9.35
C LYS A 6 -2.28 51.45 10.12
N SER A 7 -1.91 51.90 11.33
CA SER A 7 -1.08 51.18 12.32
C SER A 7 -1.88 50.22 13.21
N GLN A 8 -3.20 50.16 13.05
CA GLN A 8 -4.11 49.35 13.86
C GLN A 8 -5.04 48.55 12.94
N PHE A 9 -4.97 47.23 13.04
CA PHE A 9 -5.79 46.30 12.26
C PHE A 9 -6.81 45.62 13.17
N HIS A 10 -8.04 45.46 12.68
CA HIS A 10 -9.02 44.61 13.33
C HIS A 10 -8.75 43.16 12.93
N VAL A 11 -8.40 42.33 13.90
CA VAL A 11 -8.25 40.90 13.70
C VAL A 11 -9.62 40.26 13.88
N PHE A 12 -10.14 39.68 12.79
CA PHE A 12 -11.34 38.85 12.84
C PHE A 12 -10.90 37.39 12.81
N GLU A 13 -11.21 36.68 13.89
CA GLU A 13 -10.96 35.25 13.98
C GLU A 13 -12.15 34.50 13.37
N VAL A 14 -11.87 33.67 12.36
CA VAL A 14 -12.86 32.81 11.73
C VAL A 14 -12.29 31.40 11.64
N THR A 15 -12.97 30.43 12.24
CA THR A 15 -12.63 29.01 12.11
C THR A 15 -13.49 28.37 11.03
N ARG A 16 -12.85 27.77 10.02
CA ARG A 16 -13.51 26.94 9.01
C ARG A 16 -12.92 25.54 9.06
N GLN A 17 -13.77 24.52 9.04
CA GLN A 17 -13.34 23.13 8.94
C GLN A 17 -13.38 22.69 7.47
N LEU A 18 -12.29 22.06 7.02
CA LEU A 18 -12.23 21.46 5.70
C LEU A 18 -12.75 20.02 5.77
N PRO A 19 -13.71 19.63 4.90
CA PRO A 19 -14.18 18.26 4.80
C PRO A 19 -13.07 17.27 4.44
N ARG A 20 -13.26 16.00 4.78
CA ARG A 20 -12.26 14.94 4.57
C ARG A 20 -11.83 14.78 3.11
N PHE A 21 -12.75 14.98 2.17
CA PHE A 21 -12.50 14.87 0.73
C PHE A 21 -12.52 16.23 0.01
N SER A 22 -11.96 17.27 0.64
CA SER A 22 -11.91 18.63 0.09
C SER A 22 -11.09 18.79 -1.20
N MET A 23 -10.23 17.82 -1.52
CA MET A 23 -9.32 17.87 -2.68
C MET A 23 -9.93 17.28 -3.96
N TYR A 24 -11.24 17.07 -3.98
CA TYR A 24 -11.97 16.55 -5.14
C TYR A 24 -12.94 17.61 -5.64
N ASP A 25 -12.95 17.82 -6.95
CA ASP A 25 -13.87 18.72 -7.63
C ASP A 25 -14.75 17.95 -8.62
N ILE A 26 -15.86 18.54 -9.05
CA ILE A 26 -16.75 17.92 -10.05
C ILE A 26 -16.00 17.79 -11.37
N ALA A 27 -16.05 16.60 -11.96
CA ALA A 27 -15.47 16.37 -13.27
C ALA A 27 -16.25 17.14 -14.36
N SER A 28 -15.55 17.94 -15.16
CA SER A 28 -16.10 18.47 -16.41
C SER A 28 -16.58 17.31 -17.31
N PRO A 29 -17.66 17.48 -18.09
CA PRO A 29 -18.25 16.41 -18.92
C PRO A 29 -17.27 15.79 -19.94
N SER A 30 -16.18 16.49 -20.27
CA SER A 30 -15.11 16.03 -21.16
C SER A 30 -14.12 15.03 -20.54
N ASN A 31 -14.00 14.95 -19.20
CA ASN A 31 -13.01 14.12 -18.49
C ASN A 31 -13.62 12.88 -17.81
N ARG A 32 -14.73 12.37 -18.34
CA ARG A 32 -15.39 11.15 -17.84
C ARG A 32 -14.64 9.89 -18.32
N SER A 33 -13.38 9.72 -17.95
CA SER A 33 -12.70 8.42 -18.10
C SER A 33 -13.20 7.47 -17.01
N ILE A 34 -13.73 6.32 -17.42
CA ILE A 34 -14.18 5.26 -16.50
C ILE A 34 -12.93 4.49 -16.07
N PRO A 35 -12.57 4.48 -14.77
CA PRO A 35 -11.45 3.68 -14.30
C PRO A 35 -11.75 2.19 -14.48
N ASP A 36 -10.78 1.41 -14.95
CA ASP A 36 -10.86 -0.07 -15.01
C ASP A 36 -10.95 -0.70 -13.61
N SER A 37 -10.62 0.07 -12.58
CA SER A 37 -10.58 -0.37 -11.19
C SER A 37 -11.83 0.09 -10.45
N PHE A 38 -12.54 -0.86 -9.84
CA PHE A 38 -13.80 -0.59 -9.17
C PHE A 38 -14.00 -1.45 -7.92
N VAL A 39 -14.85 -0.95 -7.03
CA VAL A 39 -15.32 -1.64 -5.83
C VAL A 39 -16.83 -1.59 -5.81
N THR A 40 -17.46 -2.76 -5.73
CA THR A 40 -18.91 -2.86 -5.58
C THR A 40 -19.26 -3.41 -4.21
N PHE A 41 -20.31 -2.85 -3.61
CA PHE A 41 -20.84 -3.33 -2.34
C PHE A 41 -22.32 -3.01 -2.24
N LYS A 42 -23.03 -3.76 -1.39
CA LYS A 42 -24.46 -3.58 -1.19
C LYS A 42 -24.71 -2.56 -0.09
N VAL A 43 -25.54 -1.56 -0.37
CA VAL A 43 -26.03 -0.55 0.57
C VAL A 43 -27.54 -0.49 0.47
N ASN A 44 -28.24 -0.61 1.60
CA ASN A 44 -29.70 -0.54 1.67
C ASN A 44 -30.14 0.85 2.17
N GLU A 45 -29.62 1.92 1.58
CA GLU A 45 -29.92 3.29 1.99
C GLU A 45 -30.41 4.12 0.80
N PRO A 46 -31.33 5.08 1.01
CA PRO A 46 -31.88 5.88 -0.07
C PRO A 46 -30.84 6.85 -0.64
N ALA A 47 -30.96 7.15 -1.93
CA ALA A 47 -30.12 8.11 -2.64
C ALA A 47 -30.04 9.47 -1.92
N SER A 48 -31.13 9.92 -1.27
CA SER A 48 -31.16 11.18 -0.51
C SER A 48 -30.15 11.24 0.65
N ARG A 49 -29.91 10.13 1.34
CA ARG A 49 -28.89 10.09 2.42
C ARG A 49 -27.48 10.03 1.87
N MET A 50 -27.29 9.44 0.69
CA MET A 50 -26.01 9.48 -0.02
C MET A 50 -25.65 10.91 -0.44
N GLU A 51 -26.63 11.69 -0.86
CA GLU A 51 -26.43 13.12 -1.16
C GLU A 51 -26.07 13.94 0.07
N GLN A 52 -26.68 13.66 1.22
CA GLN A 52 -26.31 14.29 2.49
C GLN A 52 -24.90 13.91 2.93
N TRP A 53 -24.53 12.64 2.79
CA TRP A 53 -23.16 12.20 3.06
C TRP A 53 -22.16 12.91 2.12
N GLN A 54 -22.48 13.01 0.83
CA GLN A 54 -21.64 13.68 -0.15
C GLN A 54 -21.45 15.15 0.21
N SER A 55 -22.51 15.89 0.50
CA SER A 55 -22.43 17.32 0.82
C SER A 55 -21.69 17.62 2.11
N GLN A 56 -21.68 16.70 3.08
CA GLN A 56 -20.90 16.83 4.30
C GLN A 56 -19.41 16.53 4.11
N ASN A 57 -19.07 15.61 3.19
CA ASN A 57 -17.70 15.12 3.04
C ASN A 57 -16.94 15.73 1.85
N PHE A 58 -17.65 16.29 0.87
CA PHE A 58 -17.10 16.90 -0.34
C PHE A 58 -17.52 18.38 -0.47
N LEU A 59 -16.67 19.19 -1.10
CA LEU A 59 -16.93 20.60 -1.41
C LEU A 59 -17.68 20.77 -2.74
N VAL A 60 -18.71 19.94 -2.97
CA VAL A 60 -19.40 19.84 -4.25
C VAL A 60 -20.75 20.55 -4.18
N ASN A 61 -20.99 21.50 -5.11
CA ASN A 61 -22.28 22.17 -5.23
C ASN A 61 -23.35 21.18 -5.75
N PRO A 62 -24.50 21.02 -5.08
CA PRO A 62 -25.51 20.01 -5.42
C PRO A 62 -26.26 20.28 -6.75
N THR A 63 -25.95 21.37 -7.44
CA THR A 63 -26.76 21.92 -8.55
C THR A 63 -26.19 21.66 -9.95
N VAL A 64 -24.99 21.09 -10.08
CA VAL A 64 -24.31 20.99 -11.39
C VAL A 64 -24.37 19.54 -11.89
N ASP A 65 -25.25 19.33 -12.87
CA ASP A 65 -25.30 18.19 -13.80
C ASP A 65 -25.57 16.79 -13.24
N ARG A 66 -26.79 16.58 -12.73
CA ARG A 66 -27.34 15.22 -12.52
C ARG A 66 -28.13 14.75 -13.74
N GLU A 67 -27.46 14.06 -14.66
CA GLU A 67 -28.16 13.25 -15.66
C GLU A 67 -28.80 12.04 -14.95
N GLY A 68 -30.13 12.07 -14.76
CA GLY A 68 -30.91 10.90 -14.34
C GLY A 68 -31.28 10.77 -12.86
N SER A 69 -31.63 11.88 -12.19
CA SER A 69 -32.16 11.85 -10.81
C SER A 69 -33.54 11.18 -10.72
N SER A 70 -33.58 9.85 -10.69
CA SER A 70 -34.70 9.08 -10.15
C SER A 70 -34.43 8.77 -8.69
N LYS A 71 -35.48 8.60 -7.85
CA LYS A 71 -35.36 8.34 -6.40
C LYS A 71 -34.46 7.14 -6.03
N ALA A 72 -34.14 6.27 -6.99
CA ALA A 72 -33.36 5.04 -6.81
C ALA A 72 -31.91 5.09 -7.33
N ASN A 73 -31.54 6.10 -8.16
CA ASN A 73 -30.23 6.12 -8.81
C ASN A 73 -29.49 7.43 -8.49
N TRP A 74 -28.22 7.30 -8.08
CA TRP A 74 -27.34 8.43 -7.78
C TRP A 74 -26.00 8.22 -8.47
N SER A 75 -25.49 9.20 -9.19
CA SER A 75 -24.17 9.11 -9.81
C SER A 75 -23.42 10.44 -9.71
N VAL A 76 -22.13 10.35 -9.42
CA VAL A 76 -21.24 11.49 -9.29
C VAL A 76 -19.89 11.12 -9.89
N VAL A 77 -19.32 12.05 -10.66
CA VAL A 77 -17.97 11.95 -11.20
C VAL A 77 -17.15 13.12 -10.66
N LEU A 78 -16.05 12.79 -10.01
CA LEU A 78 -15.13 13.72 -9.36
C LEU A 78 -13.74 13.56 -9.97
N VAL A 79 -12.95 14.62 -9.92
CA VAL A 79 -11.52 14.61 -10.26
C VAL A 79 -10.74 15.05 -9.03
N SER A 80 -9.68 14.31 -8.72
CA SER A 80 -8.73 14.68 -7.69
C SER A 80 -7.84 15.83 -8.16
N LEU A 81 -7.75 16.88 -7.36
CA LEU A 81 -6.90 18.05 -7.62
C LEU A 81 -5.41 17.79 -7.41
N ARG A 82 -5.02 16.63 -6.85
CA ARG A 82 -3.61 16.30 -6.55
C ARG A 82 -2.89 15.68 -7.75
N ASP A 83 -3.56 14.78 -8.43
CA ASP A 83 -3.01 13.87 -9.43
C ASP A 83 -3.84 13.85 -10.73
N GLY A 84 -5.00 14.51 -10.76
CA GLY A 84 -5.93 14.49 -11.89
C GLY A 84 -6.69 13.17 -12.05
N SER A 85 -6.65 12.28 -11.07
CA SER A 85 -7.33 10.98 -11.16
C SER A 85 -8.85 11.12 -11.07
N SER A 86 -9.58 10.29 -11.84
CA SER A 86 -11.04 10.26 -11.82
C SER A 86 -11.57 9.35 -10.71
N LEU A 87 -12.61 9.82 -10.02
CA LEU A 87 -13.38 9.11 -9.00
C LEU A 87 -14.84 9.11 -9.45
N GLN A 88 -15.35 7.96 -9.84
CA GLN A 88 -16.76 7.79 -10.20
C GLN A 88 -17.46 6.98 -9.12
N MET A 89 -18.58 7.49 -8.63
CA MET A 89 -19.44 6.78 -7.70
C MET A 89 -20.83 6.67 -8.33
N LYS A 90 -21.37 5.45 -8.38
CA LYS A 90 -22.72 5.18 -8.85
C LYS A 90 -23.46 4.31 -7.85
N LEU A 91 -24.73 4.60 -7.64
CA LEU A 91 -25.67 3.80 -6.89
C LEU A 91 -26.80 3.43 -7.84
N GLU A 92 -26.96 2.14 -8.08
CA GLU A 92 -28.05 1.57 -8.86
C GLU A 92 -28.89 0.67 -7.93
N GLY A 93 -30.01 1.20 -7.46
CA GLY A 93 -30.88 0.52 -6.48
C GLY A 93 -30.19 0.31 -5.14
N SER A 94 -29.65 -0.89 -4.92
CA SER A 94 -28.98 -1.30 -3.67
C SER A 94 -27.49 -1.58 -3.85
N ILE A 95 -26.96 -1.52 -5.08
CA ILE A 95 -25.56 -1.77 -5.36
C ILE A 95 -24.86 -0.43 -5.57
N MET A 96 -23.86 -0.16 -4.74
CA MET A 96 -22.98 0.98 -4.89
C MET A 96 -21.69 0.54 -5.56
N THR A 97 -21.28 1.25 -6.59
CA THR A 97 -20.02 1.06 -7.31
C THR A 97 -19.16 2.31 -7.15
N VAL A 98 -17.92 2.12 -6.71
CA VAL A 98 -16.90 3.16 -6.56
C VAL A 98 -15.75 2.80 -7.48
N ALA A 99 -15.63 3.51 -8.59
CA ALA A 99 -14.55 3.34 -9.55
C ALA A 99 -13.47 4.38 -9.31
N THR A 100 -12.26 3.90 -9.02
CA THR A 100 -11.07 4.71 -8.78
C THR A 100 -9.81 3.92 -9.13
N PRO A 101 -8.76 4.55 -9.68
CA PRO A 101 -7.47 3.88 -9.88
C PRO A 101 -6.75 3.59 -8.55
N HIS A 102 -7.06 4.34 -7.48
CA HIS A 102 -6.37 4.24 -6.19
C HIS A 102 -7.16 3.48 -5.14
N MET A 103 -6.66 2.30 -4.75
CA MET A 103 -7.28 1.45 -3.73
C MET A 103 -7.42 2.13 -2.36
N SER A 104 -6.46 2.98 -1.97
CA SER A 104 -6.53 3.74 -0.72
C SER A 104 -7.73 4.69 -0.65
N VAL A 105 -8.03 5.38 -1.75
CA VAL A 105 -9.16 6.33 -1.84
C VAL A 105 -10.48 5.58 -1.75
N ALA A 106 -10.62 4.47 -2.50
CA ALA A 106 -11.78 3.61 -2.40
C ALA A 106 -11.99 3.09 -0.97
N ALA A 107 -10.92 2.68 -0.29
CA ALA A 107 -10.98 2.24 1.10
C ALA A 107 -11.42 3.36 2.06
N ASP A 108 -10.91 4.59 1.90
CA ASP A 108 -11.34 5.72 2.71
C ASP A 108 -12.82 6.07 2.50
N ILE A 109 -13.30 6.03 1.25
CA ILE A 109 -14.71 6.24 0.90
C ILE A 109 -15.58 5.18 1.57
N VAL A 110 -15.26 3.89 1.37
CA VAL A 110 -16.04 2.79 1.96
C VAL A 110 -16.06 2.86 3.49
N GLN A 111 -14.93 3.18 4.14
CA GLN A 111 -14.89 3.35 5.60
C GLN A 111 -15.70 4.54 6.08
N SER A 112 -15.64 5.68 5.36
CA SER A 112 -16.44 6.86 5.73
C SER A 112 -17.93 6.63 5.56
N LEU A 113 -18.34 5.89 4.52
CA LEU A 113 -19.72 5.44 4.32
C LEU A 113 -20.14 4.47 5.43
N GLY A 114 -19.30 3.48 5.74
CA GLY A 114 -19.54 2.54 6.84
C GLY A 114 -19.74 3.24 8.19
N HIS A 115 -18.95 4.28 8.47
CA HIS A 115 -19.09 5.08 9.69
C HIS A 115 -20.37 5.95 9.68
N TYR A 116 -20.67 6.61 8.56
CA TYR A 116 -21.84 7.48 8.45
C TYR A 116 -23.17 6.70 8.56
N PHE A 117 -23.22 5.51 7.96
CA PHE A 117 -24.40 4.64 8.00
C PHE A 117 -24.42 3.66 9.18
N ASN A 118 -23.38 3.66 10.02
CA ASN A 118 -23.21 2.72 11.15
C ASN A 118 -23.35 1.24 10.73
N LEU A 119 -22.75 0.87 9.59
CA LEU A 119 -22.80 -0.51 9.10
C LEU A 119 -21.88 -1.41 9.96
N THR A 120 -22.45 -2.44 10.58
CA THR A 120 -21.74 -3.41 11.42
C THR A 120 -20.90 -4.40 10.62
N SER A 121 -21.31 -4.74 9.40
CA SER A 121 -20.56 -5.58 8.48
C SER A 121 -20.83 -5.19 7.03
N LEU A 122 -19.78 -5.01 6.23
CA LEU A 122 -19.89 -4.75 4.80
C LEU A 122 -18.91 -5.66 4.04
N GLN A 123 -19.44 -6.45 3.12
CA GLN A 123 -18.64 -7.17 2.13
C GLN A 123 -18.58 -6.34 0.84
N SER A 124 -17.39 -6.29 0.24
CA SER A 124 -17.14 -5.61 -1.02
C SER A 124 -16.51 -6.59 -2.01
N LEU A 125 -16.86 -6.45 -3.28
CA LEU A 125 -16.14 -7.03 -4.40
C LEU A 125 -15.23 -5.95 -4.99
N ALA A 126 -13.94 -6.24 -5.10
CA ALA A 126 -12.93 -5.25 -5.47
C ALA A 126 -12.09 -5.75 -6.65
N GLU A 127 -12.02 -4.96 -7.72
CA GLU A 127 -11.21 -5.25 -8.89
C GLU A 127 -10.21 -4.11 -9.10
N PHE A 128 -8.93 -4.39 -8.87
CA PHE A 128 -7.81 -3.46 -9.08
C PHE A 128 -6.69 -4.14 -9.87
N PRO A 129 -6.80 -4.24 -11.22
CA PRO A 129 -5.84 -4.98 -12.04
C PRO A 129 -4.37 -4.54 -11.87
N THR A 130 -4.13 -3.22 -11.75
CA THR A 130 -2.79 -2.65 -11.57
C THR A 130 -2.16 -3.07 -10.24
N VAL A 131 -2.94 -3.03 -9.15
CA VAL A 131 -2.51 -3.46 -7.82
C VAL A 131 -2.24 -4.97 -7.80
N PHE A 132 -3.06 -5.77 -8.48
CA PHE A 132 -2.83 -7.23 -8.55
C PHE A 132 -1.55 -7.58 -9.31
N ASN A 133 -1.25 -6.87 -10.40
CA ASN A 133 -0.01 -7.07 -11.14
C ASN A 133 1.21 -6.68 -10.30
N SER A 134 1.17 -5.52 -9.64
CA SER A 134 2.23 -5.07 -8.72
C SER A 134 2.43 -6.04 -7.55
N LEU A 135 1.34 -6.58 -6.98
CA LEU A 135 1.40 -7.59 -5.92
C LEU A 135 2.07 -8.88 -6.42
N ARG A 136 1.76 -9.33 -7.64
CA ARG A 136 2.38 -10.50 -8.26
C ARG A 136 3.88 -10.31 -8.46
N GLU A 137 4.28 -9.15 -8.97
CA GLU A 137 5.69 -8.78 -9.15
C GLU A 137 6.44 -8.70 -7.80
N HIS A 138 5.82 -8.11 -6.77
CA HIS A 138 6.43 -8.05 -5.45
C HIS A 138 6.59 -9.42 -4.80
N LEU A 139 5.65 -10.34 -5.02
CA LEU A 139 5.74 -11.71 -4.51
C LEU A 139 6.82 -12.52 -5.23
N SER A 140 6.91 -12.44 -6.56
CA SER A 140 8.00 -13.10 -7.30
C SER A 140 9.37 -12.55 -6.92
N LYS A 141 9.46 -11.22 -6.75
CA LYS A 141 10.69 -10.56 -6.31
C LYS A 141 11.12 -11.01 -4.91
N ILE A 142 10.18 -11.22 -3.97
CA ILE A 142 10.51 -11.74 -2.65
C ILE A 142 11.09 -13.15 -2.71
N GLU A 143 10.54 -14.02 -3.56
CA GLU A 143 11.06 -15.37 -3.74
C GLU A 143 12.51 -15.36 -4.23
N GLU A 144 12.82 -14.53 -5.24
CA GLU A 144 14.18 -14.33 -5.75
C GLU A 144 15.13 -13.79 -4.67
N LEU A 145 14.70 -12.76 -3.92
CA LEU A 145 15.51 -12.17 -2.84
C LEU A 145 15.76 -13.15 -1.70
N GLN A 146 14.78 -14.00 -1.37
CA GLN A 146 14.93 -15.07 -0.37
C GLN A 146 15.92 -16.14 -0.83
N GLN A 147 15.85 -16.56 -2.10
CA GLN A 147 16.83 -17.48 -2.68
C GLN A 147 18.24 -16.88 -2.66
N ASN A 148 18.38 -15.60 -3.01
CA ASN A 148 19.66 -14.89 -2.93
C ASN A 148 20.16 -14.76 -1.48
N SER A 149 19.27 -14.54 -0.52
CA SER A 149 19.62 -14.50 0.91
C SER A 149 20.18 -15.84 1.38
N ALA A 150 19.60 -16.97 0.95
CA ALA A 150 20.11 -18.30 1.27
C ALA A 150 21.53 -18.50 0.71
N LYS A 151 21.77 -18.13 -0.55
CA LYS A 151 23.10 -18.20 -1.19
C LYS A 151 24.14 -17.35 -0.45
N ILE A 152 23.82 -16.10 -0.12
CA ILE A 152 24.73 -15.21 0.62
C ILE A 152 25.01 -15.75 2.03
N THR A 153 24.02 -16.38 2.67
CA THR A 153 24.21 -16.98 4.00
C THR A 153 25.17 -18.17 3.93
N ALA A 154 25.09 -18.99 2.88
CA ALA A 154 26.04 -20.08 2.65
C ALA A 154 27.46 -19.55 2.41
N THR A 155 27.65 -18.55 1.54
CA THR A 155 28.98 -17.97 1.28
C THR A 155 29.60 -17.32 2.52
N ILE A 156 28.78 -16.66 3.36
CA ILE A 156 29.25 -16.12 4.64
C ILE A 156 29.67 -17.25 5.60
N ALA A 157 28.94 -18.37 5.63
CA ALA A 157 29.30 -19.51 6.46
C ALA A 157 30.62 -20.16 5.99
N ASP A 158 30.80 -20.32 4.68
CA ASP A 158 32.01 -20.89 4.07
C ASP A 158 33.23 -19.99 4.32
N THR A 159 33.10 -18.68 4.09
CA THR A 159 34.17 -17.71 4.39
C THR A 159 34.48 -17.66 5.88
N ALA A 160 33.50 -17.75 6.78
CA ALA A 160 33.73 -17.82 8.22
C ALA A 160 34.43 -19.12 8.65
N ASN A 161 34.12 -20.26 8.01
CA ASN A 161 34.84 -21.52 8.22
C ASN A 161 36.30 -21.41 7.75
N LEU A 162 36.53 -20.77 6.60
CA LEU A 162 37.87 -20.53 6.05
C LEU A 162 38.70 -19.62 6.96
N VAL A 163 38.11 -18.53 7.49
CA VAL A 163 38.78 -17.66 8.48
C VAL A 163 39.22 -18.47 9.71
N ARG A 164 38.34 -19.34 10.25
CA ARG A 164 38.70 -20.20 11.38
C ARG A 164 39.87 -21.12 11.04
N GLY A 165 39.88 -21.72 9.86
CA GLY A 165 40.99 -22.55 9.39
C GLY A 165 42.31 -21.77 9.26
N LEU A 166 42.28 -20.58 8.65
CA LEU A 166 43.46 -19.73 8.51
C LEU A 166 44.01 -19.24 9.85
N ILE A 167 43.16 -18.97 10.84
CA ILE A 167 43.61 -18.59 12.19
C ILE A 167 44.39 -19.73 12.85
N VAL A 168 43.91 -20.97 12.73
CA VAL A 168 44.62 -22.14 13.27
C VAL A 168 45.98 -22.33 12.58
N GLN A 169 46.01 -22.24 11.24
CA GLN A 169 47.25 -22.34 10.47
C GLN A 169 48.25 -21.23 10.78
N ALA A 170 47.76 -20.01 10.99
CA ALA A 170 48.59 -18.87 11.38
C ALA A 170 49.20 -19.10 12.78
N GLU A 171 48.42 -19.61 13.73
CA GLU A 171 48.91 -19.90 15.07
C GLU A 171 49.94 -21.04 15.08
N ASP A 172 49.71 -22.11 14.31
CA ASP A 172 50.69 -23.20 14.15
C ASP A 172 52.00 -22.69 13.55
N SER A 173 51.93 -21.87 12.50
CA SER A 173 53.11 -21.26 11.86
C SER A 173 53.86 -20.31 12.81
N ARG A 174 53.12 -19.61 13.67
CA ARG A 174 53.68 -18.74 14.73
C ARG A 174 54.43 -19.58 15.77
N LEU A 175 53.87 -20.71 16.21
CA LEU A 175 54.52 -21.62 17.16
C LEU A 175 55.78 -22.25 16.57
N LEU A 176 55.79 -22.59 15.28
CA LEU A 176 56.94 -23.13 14.55
C LEU A 176 57.97 -22.08 14.13
N MET A 177 57.74 -20.79 14.42
CA MET A 177 58.61 -19.65 14.08
C MET A 177 58.87 -19.45 12.57
N VAL A 178 57.99 -19.98 11.70
CA VAL A 178 58.09 -19.81 10.24
C VAL A 178 57.41 -18.51 9.80
N MET A 179 58.19 -17.43 9.75
CA MET A 179 57.68 -16.07 9.51
C MET A 179 57.18 -15.81 8.08
N LYS A 180 57.62 -16.59 7.09
CA LYS A 180 57.16 -16.47 5.70
C LYS A 180 55.71 -16.92 5.58
N ASP A 181 55.42 -18.13 6.04
CA ASP A 181 54.10 -18.76 6.00
C ASP A 181 53.09 -17.98 6.85
N LEU A 182 53.54 -17.42 7.98
CA LEU A 182 52.74 -16.52 8.81
C LEU A 182 52.27 -15.28 8.03
N ARG A 183 53.18 -14.64 7.28
CA ARG A 183 52.85 -13.44 6.48
C ARG A 183 51.87 -13.77 5.36
N GLU A 184 52.04 -14.92 4.70
CA GLU A 184 51.11 -15.38 3.66
C GLU A 184 49.72 -15.68 4.24
N CYS A 185 49.64 -16.36 5.39
CA CYS A 185 48.40 -16.59 6.11
C CYS A 185 47.67 -15.28 6.47
N TYR A 186 48.39 -14.29 7.01
CA TYR A 186 47.77 -12.98 7.33
C TYR A 186 47.33 -12.22 6.08
N SER A 187 48.07 -12.30 4.98
CA SER A 187 47.67 -11.71 3.70
C SER A 187 46.38 -12.34 3.17
N GLN A 188 46.28 -13.67 3.25
CA GLN A 188 45.07 -14.41 2.87
C GLN A 188 43.90 -14.07 3.81
N LEU A 189 44.14 -13.97 5.12
CA LEU A 189 43.13 -13.59 6.10
C LEU A 189 42.59 -12.18 5.83
N GLN A 190 43.45 -11.23 5.47
CA GLN A 190 43.03 -9.89 5.10
C GLN A 190 42.15 -9.89 3.83
N GLN A 191 42.51 -10.68 2.82
CA GLN A 191 41.72 -10.83 1.61
C GLN A 191 40.33 -11.41 1.93
N VAL A 192 40.28 -12.50 2.69
CA VAL A 192 39.03 -13.17 3.08
C VAL A 192 38.16 -12.26 3.94
N ASN A 193 38.77 -11.48 4.84
CA ASN A 193 38.03 -10.50 5.65
C ASN A 193 37.42 -9.39 4.79
N SER A 194 38.14 -8.89 3.77
CA SER A 194 37.59 -7.91 2.83
C SER A 194 36.39 -8.47 2.04
N GLU A 195 36.45 -9.76 1.67
CA GLU A 195 35.37 -10.45 0.98
C GLU A 195 34.16 -10.68 1.89
N LEU A 196 34.39 -11.00 3.16
CA LEU A 196 33.34 -11.16 4.16
C LEU A 196 32.62 -9.83 4.43
N LEU A 197 33.35 -8.72 4.53
CA LEU A 197 32.77 -7.38 4.64
C LEU A 197 31.92 -7.02 3.43
N ARG A 198 32.39 -7.34 2.22
CA ARG A 198 31.61 -7.15 0.98
C ARG A 198 30.33 -7.99 0.98
N SER A 199 30.43 -9.26 1.35
CA SER A 199 29.28 -10.18 1.43
C SER A 199 28.28 -9.73 2.50
N TYR A 200 28.75 -9.20 3.62
CA TYR A 200 27.89 -8.63 4.67
C TYR A 200 27.17 -7.37 4.19
N ALA A 201 27.86 -6.47 3.47
CA ALA A 201 27.23 -5.30 2.88
C ALA A 201 26.12 -5.68 1.88
N LEU A 202 26.37 -6.69 1.03
CA LEU A 202 25.37 -7.24 0.12
C LEU A 202 24.19 -7.87 0.86
N ARG A 203 24.45 -8.62 1.94
CA ARG A 203 23.40 -9.20 2.79
C ARG A 203 22.51 -8.12 3.39
N SER A 204 23.11 -7.05 3.92
CA SER A 204 22.37 -5.93 4.52
C SER A 204 21.49 -5.22 3.49
N ALA A 205 22.03 -4.96 2.28
CA ALA A 205 21.27 -4.38 1.18
C ALA A 205 20.09 -5.27 0.76
N ASN A 206 20.33 -6.57 0.54
CA ASN A 206 19.28 -7.54 0.21
C ASN A 206 18.21 -7.61 1.31
N HIS A 207 18.61 -7.64 2.58
CA HIS A 207 17.67 -7.66 3.69
C HIS A 207 16.78 -6.41 3.75
N ASN A 208 17.35 -5.22 3.51
CA ASN A 208 16.56 -3.98 3.43
C ASN A 208 15.56 -4.00 2.28
N GLU A 209 15.93 -4.59 1.15
CA GLU A 209 15.04 -4.75 -0.01
C GLU A 209 13.87 -5.69 0.32
N ILE A 210 14.14 -6.83 0.97
CA ILE A 210 13.11 -7.76 1.47
C ILE A 210 12.15 -7.05 2.44
N LEU A 211 12.68 -6.26 3.38
CA LEU A 211 11.83 -5.51 4.33
C LEU A 211 10.93 -4.50 3.62
N THR A 212 11.44 -3.84 2.58
CA THR A 212 10.69 -2.84 1.82
C THR A 212 9.57 -3.49 1.00
N THR A 213 9.85 -4.59 0.31
CA THR A 213 8.84 -5.34 -0.46
C THR A 213 7.77 -5.94 0.47
N LEU A 214 8.15 -6.51 1.61
CA LEU A 214 7.22 -7.00 2.62
C LEU A 214 6.35 -5.89 3.22
N ARG A 215 6.90 -4.68 3.43
CA ARG A 215 6.12 -3.52 3.89
C ARG A 215 5.07 -3.12 2.85
N ASN A 216 5.42 -3.11 1.57
CA ASN A 216 4.49 -2.79 0.48
C ASN A 216 3.36 -3.81 0.40
N ILE A 217 3.67 -5.11 0.46
CA ILE A 217 2.65 -6.18 0.46
C ILE A 217 1.72 -6.03 1.66
N ASN A 218 2.27 -5.80 2.86
CA ASN A 218 1.45 -5.58 4.05
C ASN A 218 0.55 -4.34 3.92
N ASN A 219 1.03 -3.27 3.29
CA ASN A 219 0.23 -2.08 3.05
C ASN A 219 -0.93 -2.38 2.07
N ILE A 220 -0.68 -3.14 1.00
CA ILE A 220 -1.72 -3.60 0.07
C ILE A 220 -2.75 -4.47 0.81
N ILE A 221 -2.31 -5.42 1.66
CA ILE A 221 -3.21 -6.27 2.46
C ILE A 221 -4.05 -5.43 3.41
N GLN A 222 -3.46 -4.42 4.06
CA GLN A 222 -4.20 -3.52 4.94
C GLN A 222 -5.21 -2.67 4.18
N GLN A 223 -4.86 -2.15 3.01
CA GLN A 223 -5.78 -1.41 2.15
C GLN A 223 -6.92 -2.31 1.65
N ALA A 224 -6.63 -3.55 1.25
CA ALA A 224 -7.62 -4.55 0.89
C ALA A 224 -8.57 -4.90 2.06
N ALA A 225 -8.04 -4.99 3.28
CA ALA A 225 -8.86 -5.20 4.47
C ALA A 225 -9.75 -3.98 4.78
N ARG A 226 -9.23 -2.76 4.55
CA ARG A 226 -9.98 -1.50 4.72
C ARG A 226 -11.06 -1.25 3.66
N LEU A 227 -11.11 -2.02 2.58
CA LEU A 227 -12.26 -1.99 1.67
C LEU A 227 -13.53 -2.62 2.28
N ARG A 228 -13.43 -3.23 3.46
CA ARG A 228 -14.55 -3.88 4.15
C ARG A 228 -14.70 -3.36 5.57
N VAL A 229 -15.91 -3.45 6.12
CA VAL A 229 -16.24 -2.92 7.45
C VAL A 229 -16.64 -4.08 8.38
N GLY A 230 -16.22 -4.01 9.64
CA GLY A 230 -16.61 -4.97 10.68
C GLY A 230 -15.76 -6.24 10.72
N ARG A 231 -16.38 -7.36 11.10
CA ARG A 231 -15.75 -8.68 11.29
C ARG A 231 -14.96 -9.15 10.06
N ASN A 232 -15.48 -8.88 8.86
CA ASN A 232 -14.89 -9.27 7.58
C ASN A 232 -13.49 -8.67 7.34
N LYS A 233 -13.19 -7.53 7.97
CA LYS A 233 -11.86 -6.89 7.89
C LYS A 233 -10.79 -7.76 8.54
N ASN A 234 -11.06 -8.31 9.72
CA ASN A 234 -10.10 -9.10 10.50
C ASN A 234 -9.90 -10.48 9.87
N GLU A 235 -10.98 -11.09 9.42
CA GLU A 235 -10.96 -12.41 8.77
C GLU A 235 -10.12 -12.39 7.50
N ILE A 236 -10.31 -11.40 6.63
CA ILE A 236 -9.51 -11.28 5.40
C ILE A 236 -8.06 -10.92 5.70
N ALA A 237 -7.78 -10.06 6.68
CA ALA A 237 -6.40 -9.80 7.08
C ALA A 237 -5.68 -11.08 7.52
N GLN A 238 -6.37 -11.98 8.22
CA GLN A 238 -5.85 -13.28 8.60
C GLN A 238 -5.69 -14.22 7.39
N GLN A 239 -6.72 -14.33 6.53
CA GLN A 239 -6.67 -15.17 5.33
C GLN A 239 -5.61 -14.73 4.33
N CYS A 240 -5.43 -13.41 4.12
CA CYS A 240 -4.35 -12.88 3.29
C CYS A 240 -2.97 -13.21 3.88
N ARG A 241 -2.79 -13.15 5.20
CA ARG A 241 -1.53 -13.56 5.84
C ARG A 241 -1.26 -15.05 5.68
N LEU A 242 -2.29 -15.90 5.80
CA LEU A 242 -2.18 -17.33 5.56
C LEU A 242 -1.86 -17.64 4.09
N ALA A 243 -2.47 -16.94 3.14
CA ALA A 243 -2.21 -17.10 1.71
C ALA A 243 -0.78 -16.65 1.32
N VAL A 244 -0.26 -15.59 1.96
CA VAL A 244 1.15 -15.17 1.81
C VAL A 244 2.10 -16.22 2.39
N ALA A 245 1.78 -16.80 3.55
CA ALA A 245 2.58 -17.86 4.16
C ALA A 245 2.62 -19.14 3.29
N ASN A 246 1.53 -19.43 2.58
CA ASN A 246 1.43 -20.58 1.68
C ASN A 246 1.88 -20.26 0.24
N SER A 247 2.48 -19.09 -0.02
CA SER A 247 2.94 -18.63 -1.33
C SER A 247 1.90 -18.73 -2.47
N ASN A 248 0.60 -18.69 -2.14
CA ASN A 248 -0.46 -18.86 -3.14
C ASN A 248 -0.97 -17.50 -3.63
N VAL A 249 -0.29 -16.97 -4.66
CA VAL A 249 -0.60 -15.68 -5.28
C VAL A 249 -2.04 -15.63 -5.81
N ASN A 250 -2.51 -16.72 -6.42
CA ASN A 250 -3.85 -16.77 -7.02
C ASN A 250 -4.94 -16.80 -5.96
N ALA A 251 -4.73 -17.54 -4.87
CA ALA A 251 -5.64 -17.51 -3.72
C ALA A 251 -5.64 -16.12 -3.07
N LEU A 252 -4.48 -15.47 -2.93
CA LEU A 252 -4.40 -14.11 -2.38
C LEU A 252 -5.21 -13.10 -3.23
N ILE A 253 -5.07 -13.15 -4.55
CA ILE A 253 -5.85 -12.29 -5.46
C ILE A 253 -7.34 -12.62 -5.35
N LYS A 254 -7.72 -13.89 -5.32
CA LYS A 254 -9.13 -14.30 -5.17
C LYS A 254 -9.72 -13.81 -3.84
N ILE A 255 -9.02 -14.00 -2.73
CA ILE A 255 -9.41 -13.52 -1.40
C ILE A 255 -9.55 -11.99 -1.39
N ILE A 256 -8.66 -11.26 -2.05
CA ILE A 256 -8.79 -9.80 -2.15
C ILE A 256 -10.03 -9.42 -2.98
N LYS A 257 -10.24 -10.09 -4.12
CA LYS A 257 -11.35 -9.83 -5.05
C LYS A 257 -12.73 -10.10 -4.45
N THR A 258 -12.98 -11.31 -3.95
CA THR A 258 -14.32 -11.75 -3.53
C THR A 258 -14.49 -11.76 -2.01
N GLY A 259 -13.39 -11.84 -1.25
CA GLY A 259 -13.45 -12.02 0.21
C GLY A 259 -13.88 -13.42 0.63
N GLU A 260 -14.02 -14.35 -0.32
CA GLU A 260 -14.35 -15.76 -0.10
C GLU A 260 -13.23 -16.66 -0.62
N VAL A 261 -12.96 -17.74 0.11
CA VAL A 261 -12.03 -18.81 -0.26
C VAL A 261 -12.66 -19.67 -1.35
#